data_AF-A0A6V8P7M8-F1
#
_entry.id   AF-A0A6V8P7M8-F1
#
_cell.length_a   1.000
_cell.length_b   1.000
_cell.length_c   1.000
_cell.angle_alpha   90.00
_cell.angle_beta   90.00
_cell.angle_gamma   90.00
#
_symmetry.space_group_name_H-M   'P 1'
#
loop_
_entity.id
_entity.type
_entity.pdbx_description
1 polymer ?
#
loop_
_entity_poly.entity_id
_entity_poly.type
_entity_poly.pdbx_seq_one_letter_code
_entity_poly.pdbx_strand_id
1 'polypeptide(L)'
;VKVLESRQHPEQAFKVGLGLLNLSKKYGEERLDRACRRALEFGTYSLKAIKNILEKGLDLVQEEPLFSEPLPLHENIRGSSYYSEGGGQ
;
A
#
# COMPACT_ATOMS: atom_id res chain seq x y z
N VAL A 1 -7.86 11.68 -35.60
CA VAL A 1 -7.55 11.94 -34.17
C VAL A 1 -8.76 11.53 -33.35
N LYS A 2 -8.81 10.28 -32.88
CA LYS A 2 -10.01 9.65 -32.32
C LYS A 2 -9.68 9.00 -30.97
N VAL A 3 -9.18 9.82 -30.02
CA VAL A 3 -8.82 9.43 -28.65
C VAL A 3 -9.21 10.56 -27.68
N LEU A 4 -10.33 11.24 -27.93
CA LEU A 4 -10.86 12.29 -27.03
C LEU A 4 -12.30 12.00 -26.58
N GLU A 5 -12.88 10.86 -26.98
CA GLU A 5 -14.30 10.54 -26.79
C GLU A 5 -14.56 9.47 -25.71
N SER A 6 -13.56 9.08 -24.91
CA SER A 6 -13.74 8.02 -23.89
C SER A 6 -13.09 8.34 -22.54
N ARG A 7 -13.23 9.58 -22.07
CA ARG A 7 -13.21 9.85 -20.63
C ARG A 7 -14.40 10.73 -20.26
N GLN A 8 -15.34 10.10 -19.59
CA GLN A 8 -16.72 10.54 -19.41
C GLN A 8 -16.91 11.85 -18.63
N HIS A 9 -15.88 12.42 -17.97
CA HIS A 9 -15.99 13.72 -17.29
C HIS A 9 -14.63 14.47 -17.20
N PRO A 10 -14.33 15.43 -18.10
CA PRO A 10 -13.12 16.27 -17.99
C PRO A 10 -13.06 17.05 -16.65
N GLU A 11 -14.22 17.38 -16.09
CA GLU A 11 -14.36 18.03 -14.80
C GLU A 11 -13.78 17.21 -13.63
N GLN A 12 -13.82 15.88 -13.70
CA GLN A 12 -13.28 15.03 -12.63
C GLN A 12 -11.75 15.08 -12.60
N ALA A 13 -11.10 15.04 -13.76
CA ALA A 13 -9.66 15.19 -13.87
C ALA A 13 -9.21 16.58 -13.38
N PHE A 14 -9.97 17.63 -13.72
CA PHE A 14 -9.69 18.98 -13.28
C PHE A 14 -9.83 19.17 -11.76
N LYS A 15 -10.89 18.62 -11.15
CA LYS A 15 -11.11 18.67 -9.69
C LYS A 15 -10.02 17.94 -8.92
N VAL A 16 -9.52 16.82 -9.44
CA VAL A 16 -8.40 16.08 -8.84
C VAL A 16 -7.11 16.90 -8.92
N GLY A 17 -6.79 17.49 -10.08
CA GLY A 17 -5.60 18.35 -10.24
C GLY A 17 -5.62 19.55 -9.30
N LEU A 18 -6.77 20.24 -9.18
CA LEU A 18 -6.93 21.36 -8.25
C LEU A 18 -6.80 20.92 -6.78
N GLY A 19 -7.34 19.76 -6.45
CA GLY A 19 -7.18 19.16 -5.13
C GLY A 19 -5.72 18.89 -4.78
N LEU A 20 -4.95 18.38 -5.74
CA LEU A 20 -3.53 18.09 -5.56
C LEU A 20 -2.71 19.36 -5.35
N LEU A 21 -3.00 20.42 -6.12
CA LEU A 21 -2.37 21.74 -5.95
C LEU A 21 -2.64 22.33 -4.57
N ASN A 22 -3.87 22.20 -4.06
CA ASN A 22 -4.21 22.65 -2.71
C ASN A 22 -3.49 21.84 -1.62
N LEU A 23 -3.33 20.53 -1.81
CA LEU A 23 -2.57 19.68 -0.89
C LEU A 23 -1.09 20.06 -0.91
N SER A 24 -0.51 20.33 -2.08
CA SER A 24 0.86 20.82 -2.21
C SER A 24 1.07 22.13 -1.42
N LYS A 25 0.16 23.10 -1.56
CA LYS A 25 0.24 24.36 -0.80
C LYS A 25 0.10 24.18 0.72
N LYS A 26 -0.66 23.18 1.17
CA LYS A 26 -0.93 22.95 2.59
C LYS A 26 0.16 22.14 3.30
N TYR A 27 0.68 21.11 2.65
CA TYR A 27 1.61 20.15 3.26
C TYR A 27 3.04 20.25 2.71
N GLY A 28 3.25 20.98 1.62
CA GLY A 28 4.51 21.08 0.90
C GLY A 28 4.66 20.03 -0.20
N GLU A 29 5.46 20.36 -1.20
CA GLU A 29 5.72 19.48 -2.36
C GLU A 29 6.40 18.18 -1.95
N GLU A 30 7.35 18.23 -1.00
CA GLU A 30 8.08 17.05 -0.55
C GLU A 30 7.18 16.00 0.11
N ARG A 31 6.27 16.44 0.98
CA ARG A 31 5.31 15.52 1.64
C ARG A 31 4.31 14.95 0.66
N LEU A 32 3.86 15.77 -0.30
CA LEU A 32 2.95 15.32 -1.35
C LEU A 32 3.59 14.24 -2.23
N ASP A 33 4.85 14.42 -2.62
CA ASP A 33 5.58 13.43 -3.43
C ASP A 33 5.72 12.08 -2.69
N ARG A 34 6.10 12.12 -1.40
CA ARG A 34 6.14 10.92 -0.55
C ARG A 34 4.77 10.25 -0.41
N ALA A 35 3.72 11.05 -0.22
CA ALA A 35 2.36 10.52 -0.13
C ALA A 35 1.90 9.87 -1.45
N CYS A 36 2.27 10.45 -2.60
CA CYS A 36 1.99 9.88 -3.92
C CYS A 36 2.72 8.55 -4.13
N ARG A 37 4.01 8.47 -3.77
CA ARG A 37 4.78 7.19 -3.82
C ARG A 37 4.15 6.13 -2.94
N ARG A 38 3.78 6.48 -1.72
CA ARG A 38 3.10 5.56 -0.83
C ARG A 38 1.75 5.11 -1.39
N ALA A 39 0.97 6.02 -1.95
CA ALA A 39 -0.31 5.68 -2.57
C ALA A 39 -0.15 4.72 -3.77
N LEU A 40 0.92 4.88 -4.55
CA LEU A 40 1.33 3.98 -5.63
C LEU A 40 1.62 2.56 -5.12
N GLU A 41 2.33 2.43 -4.00
CA GLU A 41 2.64 1.13 -3.38
C GLU A 41 1.39 0.38 -2.92
N PHE A 42 0.40 1.11 -2.41
CA PHE A 42 -0.92 0.55 -2.07
C PHE A 42 -1.86 0.38 -3.27
N GLY A 43 -1.44 0.77 -4.49
CA GLY A 43 -2.27 0.70 -5.69
C GLY A 43 -3.48 1.66 -5.68
N THR A 44 -3.41 2.74 -4.90
CA THR A 44 -4.50 3.72 -4.77
C THR A 44 -4.12 5.07 -5.38
N TYR A 45 -4.99 5.62 -6.22
CA TYR A 45 -4.72 6.84 -7.01
C TYR A 45 -5.73 7.97 -6.75
N SER A 46 -6.53 7.85 -5.69
CA SER A 46 -7.57 8.83 -5.40
C SER A 46 -7.04 9.97 -4.54
N LEU A 47 -7.53 11.19 -4.81
CA LEU A 47 -7.23 12.37 -3.99
C LEU A 47 -7.54 12.13 -2.50
N LYS A 48 -8.60 11.37 -2.21
CA LYS A 48 -8.99 11.00 -0.85
C LYS A 48 -7.94 10.13 -0.16
N ALA A 49 -7.34 9.17 -0.88
CA ALA A 49 -6.28 8.33 -0.36
C ALA A 49 -5.03 9.16 -0.05
N ILE A 50 -4.58 10.00 -1.00
CA ILE A 50 -3.42 10.89 -0.83
C ILE A 50 -3.64 11.85 0.35
N LYS A 51 -4.83 12.45 0.44
CA LYS A 51 -5.21 13.31 1.57
C LYS A 51 -5.14 12.55 2.90
N ASN A 52 -5.67 11.34 2.97
CA ASN A 52 -5.65 10.52 4.17
C ASN A 52 -4.22 10.10 4.58
N ILE A 53 -3.35 9.83 3.61
CA ILE A 53 -1.92 9.55 3.85
C ILE A 53 -1.25 10.77 4.49
N LEU A 54 -1.45 11.97 3.92
CA LEU A 54 -0.91 13.22 4.44
C LEU A 54 -1.47 13.61 5.81
N GLU A 55 -2.78 13.43 6.02
CA GLU A 55 -3.47 13.73 7.28
C GLU A 55 -3.00 12.81 8.41
N LYS A 56 -2.77 11.53 8.11
CA LYS A 56 -2.25 10.56 9.07
C LYS A 56 -0.74 10.58 9.23
N GLY A 57 -0.02 11.41 8.46
CA GLY A 57 1.45 11.46 8.47
C GLY A 57 2.10 10.17 7.98
N LEU A 58 1.39 9.36 7.21
CA LEU A 58 1.91 8.09 6.68
C LEU A 58 3.03 8.31 5.65
N ASP A 59 3.13 9.52 5.09
CA ASP A 59 4.24 9.95 4.24
C ASP A 59 5.59 10.09 4.99
N LEU A 60 5.54 10.12 6.32
CA LEU A 60 6.71 10.24 7.20
C LEU A 60 7.07 8.90 7.88
N VAL A 61 6.17 7.92 7.81
CA VAL A 61 6.41 6.60 8.39
C VAL A 61 7.40 5.89 7.48
N GLN A 62 8.61 5.68 8.01
CA GLN A 62 9.58 4.79 7.38
C GLN A 62 8.97 3.40 7.39
N GLU A 63 8.83 2.78 6.22
CA GLU A 63 8.45 1.38 6.16
C GLU A 63 9.54 0.60 6.87
N GLU A 64 9.23 0.16 8.08
CA GLU A 64 10.01 -0.90 8.67
C GLU A 64 9.91 -2.05 7.67
N PRO A 65 11.04 -2.52 7.10
CA PRO A 65 10.98 -3.74 6.34
C PRO A 65 10.31 -4.74 7.29
N LEU A 66 9.22 -5.35 6.80
CA LEU A 66 8.74 -6.59 7.37
C LEU A 66 9.92 -7.54 7.23
N PHE A 67 10.84 -7.50 8.20
CA PHE A 67 11.81 -8.54 8.37
C PHE A 67 10.94 -9.78 8.42
N SER A 68 11.06 -10.59 7.37
CA SER A 68 10.73 -11.99 7.44
C SER A 68 11.70 -12.55 8.47
N GLU A 69 11.44 -12.27 9.75
CA GLU A 69 11.99 -13.08 10.82
C GLU A 69 11.54 -14.49 10.43
N PRO A 70 12.48 -15.40 10.16
CA PRO A 70 12.11 -16.78 9.91
C PRO A 70 11.29 -17.20 11.12
N LEU A 71 10.04 -17.59 10.88
CA LEU A 71 9.15 -18.13 11.91
C LEU A 71 9.98 -19.12 12.74
N PRO A 72 9.96 -19.02 14.08
CA PRO A 72 10.73 -19.96 14.90
C PRO A 72 10.34 -21.37 14.47
N LEU A 73 11.33 -22.19 14.10
CA LEU A 73 11.10 -23.60 13.84
C LEU A 73 10.57 -24.20 15.15
N HIS A 74 9.26 -24.42 15.23
CA HIS A 74 8.69 -25.12 16.36
C HIS A 74 9.09 -26.59 16.26
N GLU A 75 9.74 -27.09 17.30
CA GLU A 75 10.20 -28.47 17.49
C GLU A 75 9.07 -29.52 17.57
N ASN A 76 7.83 -29.16 17.18
CA ASN A 76 6.63 -29.99 17.27
C ASN A 76 6.24 -30.66 15.94
N ILE A 77 7.19 -30.89 15.04
CA ILE A 77 7.00 -31.89 13.98
C ILE A 77 7.21 -33.24 14.65
N ARG A 78 6.12 -33.86 15.15
CA ARG A 78 6.10 -35.30 15.41
C ARG A 78 6.31 -35.96 14.06
N GLY A 79 7.57 -36.34 13.79
CA GLY A 79 8.00 -36.88 12.51
C GLY A 79 7.11 -38.05 12.09
N SER A 80 6.97 -38.23 10.78
CA SER A 80 6.30 -39.37 10.14
C SER A 80 6.74 -40.75 10.67
N SER A 81 7.89 -40.81 11.37
CA SER A 81 8.37 -41.97 12.10
C SER A 81 7.42 -42.48 13.20
N TYR A 82 6.50 -41.66 13.72
CA TYR A 82 5.52 -42.10 14.74
C TYR A 82 4.50 -43.13 14.20
N TYR A 83 4.30 -43.19 12.87
CA TYR A 83 3.40 -44.17 12.26
C TYR A 83 4.11 -45.43 11.73
N SER A 84 5.44 -45.51 11.82
CA SER A 84 6.20 -46.63 11.23
C SER A 84 6.37 -47.83 12.15
N GLU A 85 6.36 -47.64 13.47
CA GLU A 85 6.72 -48.70 14.42
C GLU A 85 5.87 -48.62 15.69
N GLY A 86 4.78 -49.40 15.74
CA GLY A 86 4.17 -49.76 17.02
C GLY A 86 2.64 -49.75 17.05
N GLY A 87 2.03 -50.80 16.50
CA GLY A 87 0.63 -51.11 16.69
C GLY A 87 0.33 -52.55 16.31
N GLY A 88 1.02 -53.49 16.96
CA GLY A 88 0.72 -54.92 16.83
C GLY A 88 -0.58 -55.28 17.51
N GLN A 89 -1.42 -56.03 16.79
CA GLN A 89 -2.18 -57.22 17.20
C GLN A 89 -2.67 -57.93 15.94
#